data_AF-A0A5E4WMQ1-F1
#
_entry.id   AF-A0A5E4WMQ1-F1
#
_cell.length_a   1.000
_cell.length_b   1.000
_cell.length_c   1.000
_cell.angle_alpha   90.00
_cell.angle_beta   90.00
_cell.angle_gamma   90.00
#
_symmetry.space_group_name_H-M   'P 1'
#
loop_
_entity.id
_entity.type
_entity.pdbx_description
1 polymer ?
#
loop_
_entity_poly.entity_id
_entity_poly.type
_entity_poly.pdbx_seq_one_letter_code
_entity_poly.pdbx_strand_id
1 'polypeptide(L)'
;MKRGAGLWSAVVGAWMLAACTLPGTAPLQTLSATTYLPPSTGEISLDARQTSQTFDYPVMFGTTRKPLPSGAGFSDERDETMHYGRVFVTIPKGHRTGSLGTTAGTLFGTDPKLSVNRFENVGDEGQFLAFARQALAPVVGPETGYVVVLIHGYNNAFNAAALRAAQLGVDLDIPANNMFLFSWAARSDLIKYTFDEATVDASEVYFRSFLGAVAQAANGRKIHIVAHSMGNRALLRVIASGLKSVSSERDIRFGQIILASADVDRDLFAQLAPNYLKVADRTTVYLSPYDFAVAASSHVHDYPRVGCGTAPQVIVPGIDSIVSTIHDDFPAHAYFAQTLPILKDIKNLILRNMPARSGGEWARKDGYWTVGGAPDMARVVCRTTNTLMSTAK
;
A
#
# COMPACT_ATOMS: atom_id res chain seq x y z
N MET A 1 66.59 -54.24 16.13
CA MET A 1 65.29 -54.51 16.80
C MET A 1 65.42 -54.02 18.23
N LYS A 2 64.48 -53.38 18.91
CA LYS A 2 63.18 -52.77 18.65
C LYS A 2 62.88 -52.02 19.96
N ARG A 3 62.36 -50.78 19.86
CA ARG A 3 61.38 -50.10 20.75
C ARG A 3 61.80 -49.92 22.22
N GLY A 4 61.63 -48.77 22.87
CA GLY A 4 60.79 -47.61 22.63
C GLY A 4 60.48 -47.07 24.03
N ALA A 5 61.10 -45.95 24.39
CA ALA A 5 61.06 -45.35 25.72
C ALA A 5 59.76 -44.55 25.93
N GLY A 6 59.17 -44.66 27.12
CA GLY A 6 58.14 -43.76 27.62
C GLY A 6 58.59 -43.21 28.96
N LEU A 7 58.94 -41.93 29.00
CA LEU A 7 59.08 -41.17 30.25
C LEU A 7 58.23 -39.90 30.12
N TRP A 8 57.28 -39.76 31.03
CA TRP A 8 56.44 -38.59 31.18
C TRP A 8 57.30 -37.42 31.69
N SER A 9 57.16 -36.25 31.06
CA SER A 9 57.67 -34.99 31.58
C SER A 9 56.59 -33.93 31.37
N ALA A 10 56.14 -33.37 32.49
CA ALA A 10 55.20 -32.27 32.54
C ALA A 10 55.87 -30.99 32.01
N VAL A 11 55.35 -30.46 30.91
CA VAL A 11 55.71 -29.13 30.41
C VAL A 11 54.66 -28.14 30.89
N VAL A 12 55.10 -27.21 31.74
CA VAL A 12 54.36 -26.00 32.10
C VAL A 12 54.38 -25.09 30.87
N GLY A 13 53.28 -25.04 30.13
CA GLY A 13 53.08 -24.12 29.01
C GLY A 13 52.70 -22.73 29.52
N ALA A 14 53.57 -21.76 29.29
CA ALA A 14 53.27 -20.35 29.44
C ALA A 14 52.22 -19.93 28.40
N TRP A 15 51.03 -19.54 28.88
CA TRP A 15 50.01 -18.92 28.03
C TRP A 15 50.38 -17.45 27.81
N MET A 16 50.90 -17.14 26.62
CA MET A 16 50.89 -15.77 26.10
C MET A 16 49.43 -15.38 25.86
N LEU A 17 48.89 -14.52 26.73
CA LEU A 17 47.64 -13.80 26.48
C LEU A 17 47.87 -12.80 25.34
N ALA A 18 47.58 -13.23 24.11
CA ALA A 18 47.35 -12.30 23.02
C ALA A 18 46.02 -11.58 23.29
N ALA A 19 46.12 -10.30 23.67
CA ALA A 19 44.96 -9.43 23.75
C ALA A 19 44.41 -9.18 22.34
N CYS A 20 43.46 -10.00 21.91
CA CYS A 20 42.57 -9.64 20.80
C CYS A 20 41.70 -8.48 21.28
N THR A 21 42.07 -7.26 20.91
CA THR A 21 41.19 -6.10 20.98
C THR A 21 40.00 -6.35 20.05
N LEU A 22 38.89 -6.80 20.63
CA LEU A 22 37.60 -6.82 19.96
C LEU A 22 37.29 -5.39 19.48
N PRO A 23 36.83 -5.18 18.23
CA PRO A 23 36.27 -3.90 17.85
C PRO A 23 35.14 -3.61 18.83
N GLY A 24 35.23 -2.47 19.52
CA GLY A 24 34.24 -2.06 20.50
C GLY A 24 32.85 -2.17 19.87
N THR A 25 31.99 -3.01 20.46
CA THR A 25 30.57 -2.97 20.19
C THR A 25 30.09 -1.61 20.68
N ALA A 26 30.02 -0.66 19.76
CA ALA A 26 29.26 0.55 19.98
C ALA A 26 27.87 0.11 20.46
N PRO A 27 27.38 0.60 21.61
CA PRO A 27 26.03 0.28 22.01
C PRO A 27 25.12 0.67 20.86
N LEU A 28 24.26 -0.27 20.43
CA LEU A 28 23.13 0.03 19.55
C LEU A 28 22.44 1.24 20.17
N GLN A 29 22.64 2.42 19.57
CA GLN A 29 21.81 3.56 19.84
C GLN A 29 20.41 3.09 19.46
N THR A 30 19.60 2.78 20.47
CA THR A 30 18.16 2.77 20.34
C THR A 30 17.82 4.11 19.70
N LEU A 31 17.57 4.10 18.40
CA LEU A 31 16.97 5.22 17.71
C LEU A 31 15.61 5.39 18.36
N SER A 32 15.60 6.26 19.37
CA SER A 32 14.41 6.79 19.98
C SER A 32 13.47 7.12 18.84
N ALA A 33 12.22 6.63 18.90
CA ALA A 33 11.17 6.95 17.95
C ALA A 33 11.22 8.46 17.70
N THR A 34 11.79 8.85 16.57
CA THR A 34 11.89 10.25 16.20
C THR A 34 10.46 10.67 16.03
N THR A 35 9.99 11.47 16.98
CA THR A 35 8.70 12.15 16.99
C THR A 35 8.56 12.84 15.65
N TYR A 36 7.90 12.17 14.72
CA TYR A 36 7.33 12.78 13.55
C TYR A 36 6.33 13.81 14.06
N LEU A 37 6.75 15.07 14.07
CA LEU A 37 5.90 16.21 14.34
C LEU A 37 5.39 16.67 12.99
N PRO A 38 4.13 16.36 12.62
CA PRO A 38 3.57 16.90 11.41
C PRO A 38 3.52 18.43 11.51
N PRO A 39 3.80 19.16 10.41
CA PRO A 39 3.67 20.60 10.39
C PRO A 39 2.30 21.08 10.87
N SER A 40 2.31 22.13 11.71
CA SER A 40 1.12 22.83 12.21
C SER A 40 0.47 23.77 11.17
N THR A 41 0.89 23.68 9.91
CA THR A 41 0.37 24.49 8.80
C THR A 41 -1.01 24.01 8.36
N GLY A 42 -1.80 24.91 7.77
CA GLY A 42 -3.12 24.60 7.22
C GLY A 42 -3.10 23.51 6.13
N GLU A 43 -4.31 23.10 5.73
CA GLU A 43 -4.58 22.08 4.73
C GLU A 43 -3.73 22.24 3.46
N ILE A 44 -3.00 21.19 3.06
CA ILE A 44 -2.20 21.21 1.83
C ILE A 44 -3.14 21.33 0.63
N SER A 45 -2.89 22.34 -0.22
CA SER A 45 -3.62 22.43 -1.49
C SER A 45 -3.23 21.27 -2.41
N LEU A 46 -4.24 20.62 -2.96
CA LEU A 46 -4.13 19.83 -4.18
C LEU A 46 -4.98 20.54 -5.22
N ASP A 47 -4.32 21.23 -6.14
CA ASP A 47 -5.02 21.87 -7.26
C ASP A 47 -5.24 20.82 -8.35
N ALA A 48 -6.28 21.00 -9.18
CA ALA A 48 -6.47 20.22 -10.40
C ALA A 48 -5.36 20.57 -11.40
N ARG A 49 -4.18 19.96 -11.24
CA ARG A 49 -3.00 20.30 -12.02
C ARG A 49 -2.97 19.53 -13.32
N GLN A 50 -2.38 20.17 -14.32
CA GLN A 50 -1.91 19.52 -15.53
C GLN A 50 -0.38 19.52 -15.55
N THR A 51 0.22 18.40 -15.93
CA THR A 51 1.68 18.34 -16.12
C THR A 51 2.10 19.22 -17.30
N SER A 52 3.19 19.97 -17.12
CA SER A 52 3.70 20.90 -18.15
C SER A 52 4.60 20.22 -19.19
N GLN A 53 5.12 19.04 -18.87
CA GLN A 53 6.06 18.27 -19.70
C GLN A 53 5.84 16.77 -19.51
N THR A 54 6.33 15.98 -20.48
CA THR A 54 6.36 14.51 -20.39
C THR A 54 7.58 14.06 -19.60
N PHE A 55 7.42 13.10 -18.69
CA PHE A 55 8.50 12.50 -17.92
C PHE A 55 8.15 11.06 -17.52
N ASP A 56 9.15 10.28 -17.08
CA ASP A 56 8.92 8.94 -16.54
C ASP A 56 8.86 8.97 -15.00
N TYR A 57 7.83 8.37 -14.42
CA TYR A 57 7.72 8.17 -12.98
C TYR A 57 8.10 6.73 -12.61
N PRO A 58 9.10 6.52 -11.74
CA PRO A 58 9.50 5.19 -11.29
C PRO A 58 8.60 4.65 -10.18
N VAL A 59 8.20 3.38 -10.31
CA VAL A 59 7.50 2.60 -9.28
C VAL A 59 8.29 1.34 -8.98
N MET A 60 8.73 1.14 -7.75
CA MET A 60 9.32 -0.12 -7.31
C MET A 60 8.23 -1.18 -7.17
N PHE A 61 8.51 -2.45 -7.43
CA PHE A 61 7.51 -3.48 -7.30
C PHE A 61 8.04 -4.79 -6.74
N GLY A 62 7.12 -5.55 -6.13
CA GLY A 62 7.20 -6.98 -5.91
C GLY A 62 5.97 -7.63 -6.54
N THR A 63 6.15 -8.70 -7.30
CA THR A 63 5.06 -9.35 -8.04
C THR A 63 5.16 -10.87 -8.00
N THR A 64 4.02 -11.54 -7.81
CA THR A 64 3.90 -13.00 -7.85
C THR A 64 3.42 -13.49 -9.22
N ARG A 65 3.59 -12.65 -10.24
CA ARG A 65 3.20 -12.95 -11.62
C ARG A 65 4.35 -13.56 -12.38
N LYS A 66 4.02 -14.48 -13.28
CA LYS A 66 4.99 -15.07 -14.18
C LYS A 66 5.50 -14.02 -15.19
N PRO A 67 6.83 -13.86 -15.34
CA PRO A 67 7.40 -12.90 -16.27
C PRO A 67 7.10 -13.28 -17.71
N LEU A 68 6.89 -12.27 -18.56
CA LEU A 68 6.77 -12.45 -20.00
C LEU A 68 8.16 -12.60 -20.64
N PRO A 69 8.26 -13.29 -21.79
CA PRO A 69 9.52 -13.42 -22.52
C PRO A 69 10.18 -12.07 -22.81
N SER A 70 11.50 -12.09 -22.93
CA SER A 70 12.30 -10.91 -23.33
C SER A 70 12.14 -9.67 -22.43
N GLY A 71 11.69 -9.85 -21.18
CA GLY A 71 11.53 -8.75 -20.23
C GLY A 71 10.34 -7.82 -20.53
N ALA A 72 9.35 -8.30 -21.29
CA ALA A 72 8.17 -7.53 -21.71
C ALA A 72 7.14 -7.25 -20.59
N GLY A 73 7.53 -7.42 -19.32
CA GLY A 73 6.66 -7.28 -18.15
C GLY A 73 6.18 -8.62 -17.62
N PHE A 74 4.92 -8.67 -17.17
CA PHE A 74 4.37 -9.80 -16.41
C PHE A 74 2.98 -10.19 -16.92
N SER A 75 2.69 -11.48 -16.87
CA SER A 75 1.40 -12.06 -17.27
C SER A 75 0.39 -12.05 -16.11
N ASP A 76 -0.77 -12.68 -16.34
CA ASP A 76 -1.79 -12.95 -15.32
C ASP A 76 -1.63 -14.32 -14.65
N GLU A 77 -0.62 -15.10 -15.04
CA GLU A 77 -0.33 -16.38 -14.39
C GLU A 77 0.43 -16.15 -13.08
N ARG A 78 0.12 -16.98 -12.08
CA ARG A 78 0.90 -17.06 -10.85
C ARG A 78 2.29 -17.62 -11.15
N ASP A 79 3.26 -17.13 -10.42
CA ASP A 79 4.57 -17.73 -10.26
C ASP A 79 4.71 -18.26 -8.82
N GLU A 80 5.57 -19.25 -8.61
CA GLU A 80 5.90 -19.79 -7.29
C GLU A 80 6.98 -18.96 -6.59
N THR A 81 7.51 -17.95 -7.29
CA THR A 81 8.52 -17.03 -6.79
C THR A 81 8.04 -15.59 -6.85
N MET A 82 8.57 -14.75 -5.96
CA MET A 82 8.34 -13.32 -6.03
C MET A 82 9.44 -12.66 -6.86
N HIS A 83 9.01 -11.88 -7.86
CA HIS A 83 9.89 -11.09 -8.71
C HIS A 83 9.91 -9.66 -8.24
N TYR A 84 11.08 -9.02 -8.30
CA TYR A 84 11.27 -7.65 -7.86
C TYR A 84 11.75 -6.76 -9.00
N GLY A 85 11.54 -5.45 -8.87
CA GLY A 85 12.11 -4.52 -9.83
C GLY A 85 11.60 -3.09 -9.70
N ARG A 86 11.82 -2.33 -10.77
CA ARG A 86 11.30 -0.99 -10.96
C ARG A 86 10.67 -0.88 -12.34
N VAL A 87 9.45 -0.38 -12.42
CA VAL A 87 8.76 -0.05 -13.67
C VAL A 87 8.72 1.46 -13.84
N PHE A 88 8.94 1.93 -15.06
CA PHE A 88 8.81 3.34 -15.39
C PHE A 88 7.53 3.55 -16.19
N VAL A 89 6.69 4.45 -15.69
CA VAL A 89 5.46 4.86 -16.37
C VAL A 89 5.66 6.25 -16.94
N THR A 90 5.42 6.40 -18.24
CA THR A 90 5.44 7.71 -18.88
C THR A 90 4.19 8.48 -18.48
N ILE A 91 4.42 9.65 -17.90
CA ILE A 91 3.43 10.65 -17.53
C ILE A 91 3.46 11.71 -18.63
N PRO A 92 2.44 11.78 -19.50
CA PRO A 92 2.44 12.72 -20.61
C PRO A 92 2.25 14.15 -20.13
N LYS A 93 2.74 15.13 -20.89
CA LYS A 93 2.28 16.52 -20.79
C LYS A 93 0.75 16.58 -20.89
N GLY A 94 0.11 17.35 -20.03
CA GLY A 94 -1.34 17.50 -19.99
C GLY A 94 -2.07 16.44 -19.15
N HIS A 95 -1.35 15.51 -18.50
CA HIS A 95 -1.94 14.58 -17.51
C HIS A 95 -2.69 15.37 -16.44
N ARG A 96 -3.95 14.99 -16.18
CA ARG A 96 -4.80 15.61 -15.16
C ARG A 96 -4.78 14.81 -13.87
N THR A 97 -4.66 15.51 -12.74
CA THR A 97 -4.84 14.91 -11.41
C THR A 97 -6.14 14.10 -11.33
N GLY A 98 -6.04 12.86 -10.90
CA GLY A 98 -7.14 11.92 -10.80
C GLY A 98 -7.45 11.12 -12.07
N SER A 99 -6.64 11.24 -13.12
CA SER A 99 -6.90 10.59 -14.41
C SER A 99 -5.85 9.54 -14.77
N LEU A 100 -6.24 8.51 -15.51
CA LEU A 100 -5.28 7.65 -16.23
C LEU A 100 -5.15 8.07 -17.71
N GLY A 101 -5.79 9.18 -18.07
CA GLY A 101 -5.97 9.67 -19.42
C GLY A 101 -7.04 8.91 -20.21
N THR A 102 -7.46 9.49 -21.33
CA THR A 102 -8.52 8.92 -22.18
C THR A 102 -8.05 8.79 -23.63
N THR A 103 -8.71 7.93 -24.42
CA THR A 103 -8.36 7.80 -25.86
C THR A 103 -8.55 9.12 -26.59
N ALA A 104 -9.64 9.85 -26.31
CA ALA A 104 -9.86 11.18 -26.85
C ALA A 104 -8.78 12.16 -26.36
N GLY A 105 -8.42 12.11 -25.07
CA GLY A 105 -7.36 12.92 -24.50
C GLY A 105 -5.99 12.71 -25.16
N THR A 106 -5.68 11.47 -25.58
CA THR A 106 -4.47 11.18 -26.37
C THR A 106 -4.53 11.78 -27.77
N LEU A 107 -5.68 11.70 -28.45
CA LEU A 107 -5.84 12.24 -29.80
C LEU A 107 -5.80 13.77 -29.85
N PHE A 108 -6.33 14.43 -28.83
CA PHE A 108 -6.46 15.90 -28.78
C PHE A 108 -5.43 16.58 -27.86
N GLY A 109 -4.57 15.83 -27.18
CA GLY A 109 -3.49 16.37 -26.34
C GLY A 109 -3.95 17.05 -25.04
N THR A 110 -5.13 16.68 -24.51
CA THR A 110 -5.75 17.37 -23.36
C THR A 110 -5.67 16.60 -22.03
N ASP A 111 -5.61 15.27 -22.11
CA ASP A 111 -5.39 14.34 -20.99
C ASP A 111 -4.96 12.97 -21.55
N PRO A 112 -3.75 12.88 -22.14
CA PRO A 112 -3.29 11.66 -22.80
C PRO A 112 -3.13 10.51 -21.81
N LYS A 113 -3.36 9.28 -22.28
CA LYS A 113 -3.14 8.06 -21.49
C LYS A 113 -1.71 7.95 -20.99
N LEU A 114 -1.56 7.53 -19.74
CA LEU A 114 -0.28 7.04 -19.21
C LEU A 114 0.09 5.71 -19.89
N SER A 115 1.38 5.41 -19.99
CA SER A 115 1.87 4.17 -20.58
C SER A 115 3.06 3.61 -19.81
N VAL A 116 3.17 2.28 -19.75
CA VAL A 116 4.38 1.62 -19.24
C VAL A 116 5.48 1.76 -20.30
N ASN A 117 6.63 2.28 -19.90
CA ASN A 117 7.78 2.51 -20.78
C ASN A 117 8.76 1.34 -20.73
N ARG A 118 9.34 1.08 -19.55
CA ARG A 118 10.37 0.03 -19.38
C ARG A 118 10.34 -0.60 -18.01
N PHE A 119 10.96 -1.77 -17.92
CA PHE A 119 11.18 -2.54 -16.71
C PHE A 119 12.67 -2.64 -16.40
N GLU A 120 13.02 -2.46 -15.14
CA GLU A 120 14.31 -2.81 -14.55
C GLU A 120 14.05 -3.94 -13.57
N ASN A 121 14.14 -5.18 -14.05
CA ASN A 121 14.02 -6.34 -13.20
C ASN A 121 15.25 -6.42 -12.29
N VAL A 122 15.00 -6.61 -11.00
CA VAL A 122 16.01 -6.89 -10.01
C VAL A 122 15.88 -8.37 -9.66
N GLY A 123 16.99 -9.07 -9.42
CA GLY A 123 16.96 -10.51 -9.19
C GLY A 123 16.30 -10.86 -7.85
N ASP A 124 17.07 -11.26 -6.86
CA ASP A 124 16.51 -11.69 -5.58
C ASP A 124 16.14 -10.51 -4.65
N GLU A 125 15.50 -10.85 -3.52
CA GLU A 125 15.11 -9.87 -2.48
C GLU A 125 16.31 -9.07 -1.96
N GLY A 126 17.48 -9.69 -1.78
CA GLY A 126 18.68 -9.01 -1.29
C GLY A 126 19.18 -7.95 -2.27
N GLN A 127 19.16 -8.27 -3.57
CA GLN A 127 19.47 -7.32 -4.63
C GLN A 127 18.44 -6.20 -4.70
N PHE A 128 17.15 -6.50 -4.54
CA PHE A 128 16.09 -5.49 -4.48
C PHE A 128 16.26 -4.54 -3.31
N LEU A 129 16.61 -5.06 -2.12
CA LEU A 129 16.87 -4.24 -0.94
C LEU A 129 18.04 -3.28 -1.15
N ALA A 130 19.16 -3.77 -1.71
CA ALA A 130 20.32 -2.94 -2.01
C ALA A 130 19.97 -1.85 -3.03
N PHE A 131 19.28 -2.24 -4.12
CA PHE A 131 18.82 -1.34 -5.16
C PHE A 131 17.88 -0.26 -4.61
N ALA A 132 16.87 -0.65 -3.81
CA ALA A 132 15.90 0.27 -3.23
C ALA A 132 16.58 1.28 -2.29
N ARG A 133 17.49 0.82 -1.41
CA ARG A 133 18.25 1.70 -0.52
C ARG A 133 19.10 2.71 -1.28
N GLN A 134 19.68 2.32 -2.40
CA GLN A 134 20.48 3.21 -3.24
C GLN A 134 19.61 4.22 -4.01
N ALA A 135 18.42 3.81 -4.46
CA ALA A 135 17.52 4.65 -5.26
C ALA A 135 16.67 5.62 -4.42
N LEU A 136 16.39 5.31 -3.15
CA LEU A 136 15.68 6.20 -2.23
C LEU A 136 16.57 7.41 -1.88
N ALA A 137 16.08 8.60 -2.18
CA ALA A 137 16.79 9.84 -1.86
C ALA A 137 17.04 9.99 -0.34
N PRO A 138 18.09 10.70 0.08
CA PRO A 138 18.32 11.02 1.49
C PRO A 138 17.10 11.69 2.13
N VAL A 139 16.82 11.33 3.38
CA VAL A 139 15.75 11.99 4.14
C VAL A 139 16.25 13.37 4.57
N VAL A 140 15.69 14.41 3.96
CA VAL A 140 16.00 15.82 4.27
C VAL A 140 14.85 16.53 4.99
N GLY A 141 13.71 15.85 5.16
CA GLY A 141 12.54 16.36 5.87
C GLY A 141 11.33 15.43 5.73
N PRO A 142 10.16 15.80 6.29
CA PRO A 142 8.93 14.99 6.24
C PRO A 142 8.52 14.58 4.83
N GLU A 143 8.70 15.45 3.84
CA GLU A 143 8.33 15.23 2.43
C GLU A 143 9.16 14.12 1.74
N THR A 144 10.30 13.72 2.31
CA THR A 144 11.17 12.63 1.78
C THR A 144 11.34 11.49 2.78
N GLY A 145 10.76 11.62 3.97
CA GLY A 145 10.89 10.70 5.10
C GLY A 145 9.91 9.53 5.09
N TYR A 146 9.27 9.25 3.95
CA TYR A 146 8.28 8.19 3.84
C TYR A 146 8.34 7.43 2.52
N VAL A 147 7.79 6.23 2.51
CA VAL A 147 7.47 5.44 1.31
C VAL A 147 5.99 5.05 1.32
N VAL A 148 5.43 4.80 0.16
CA VAL A 148 4.02 4.40 -0.02
C VAL A 148 3.98 3.05 -0.72
N VAL A 149 3.20 2.12 -0.17
CA VAL A 149 2.94 0.81 -0.76
C VAL A 149 1.50 0.77 -1.26
N LEU A 150 1.30 0.55 -2.56
CA LEU A 150 0.01 0.22 -3.14
C LEU A 150 -0.13 -1.31 -3.26
N ILE A 151 -1.26 -1.84 -2.80
CA ILE A 151 -1.75 -3.18 -3.16
C ILE A 151 -3.06 -3.05 -3.93
N HIS A 152 -3.07 -3.55 -5.17
CA HIS A 152 -4.21 -3.40 -6.07
C HIS A 152 -5.34 -4.40 -5.79
N GLY A 153 -6.50 -4.13 -6.39
CA GLY A 153 -7.70 -4.98 -6.34
C GLY A 153 -7.77 -6.11 -7.37
N TYR A 154 -8.93 -6.73 -7.47
CA TYR A 154 -9.24 -7.78 -8.45
C TYR A 154 -9.17 -7.28 -9.89
N ASN A 155 -9.10 -8.19 -10.86
CA ASN A 155 -9.20 -7.89 -12.29
C ASN A 155 -8.25 -6.77 -12.77
N ASN A 156 -7.00 -6.81 -12.31
CA ASN A 156 -5.97 -5.87 -12.71
C ASN A 156 -4.81 -6.63 -13.33
N ALA A 157 -4.48 -6.34 -14.60
CA ALA A 157 -3.18 -6.72 -15.16
C ALA A 157 -2.06 -5.91 -14.47
N PHE A 158 -0.82 -6.43 -14.52
CA PHE A 158 0.33 -5.73 -13.94
C PHE A 158 0.43 -4.27 -14.42
N ASN A 159 0.32 -4.05 -15.73
CA ASN A 159 0.43 -2.71 -16.31
C ASN A 159 -0.62 -1.76 -15.75
N ALA A 160 -1.88 -2.19 -15.60
CA ALA A 160 -2.94 -1.36 -15.04
C ALA A 160 -2.63 -0.96 -13.58
N ALA A 161 -2.15 -1.90 -12.77
CA ALA A 161 -1.73 -1.62 -11.41
C ALA A 161 -0.52 -0.66 -11.34
N ALA A 162 0.45 -0.81 -12.25
CA ALA A 162 1.60 0.08 -12.38
C ALA A 162 1.20 1.51 -12.79
N LEU A 163 0.29 1.66 -13.76
CA LEU A 163 -0.25 2.96 -14.15
C LEU A 163 -0.95 3.65 -12.99
N ARG A 164 -1.76 2.91 -12.21
CA ARG A 164 -2.42 3.44 -11.01
C ARG A 164 -1.43 3.85 -9.92
N ALA A 165 -0.40 3.04 -9.69
CA ALA A 165 0.66 3.37 -8.73
C ALA A 165 1.39 4.66 -9.14
N ALA A 166 1.76 4.79 -10.41
CA ALA A 166 2.44 5.98 -10.91
C ALA A 166 1.54 7.22 -10.89
N GLN A 167 0.26 7.08 -11.24
CA GLN A 167 -0.72 8.16 -11.14
C GLN A 167 -0.84 8.68 -9.71
N LEU A 168 -1.03 7.80 -8.71
CA LEU A 168 -1.02 8.20 -7.31
C LEU A 168 0.32 8.81 -6.89
N GLY A 169 1.42 8.25 -7.38
CA GLY A 169 2.77 8.75 -7.15
C GLY A 169 2.92 10.22 -7.53
N VAL A 170 2.49 10.56 -8.75
CA VAL A 170 2.52 11.94 -9.27
C VAL A 170 1.50 12.82 -8.57
N ASP A 171 0.24 12.37 -8.48
CA ASP A 171 -0.87 13.19 -8.04
C ASP A 171 -0.81 13.55 -6.55
N LEU A 172 -0.13 12.73 -5.75
CA LEU A 172 0.09 12.97 -4.32
C LEU A 172 1.45 13.61 -4.02
N ASP A 173 2.22 13.97 -5.05
CA ASP A 173 3.62 14.45 -4.97
C ASP A 173 4.54 13.49 -4.19
N ILE A 174 4.36 12.18 -4.33
CA ILE A 174 5.24 11.17 -3.73
C ILE A 174 6.59 11.25 -4.43
N PRO A 175 7.71 11.37 -3.69
CA PRO A 175 9.04 11.45 -4.29
C PRO A 175 9.33 10.26 -5.22
N ALA A 176 10.09 10.50 -6.28
CA ALA A 176 10.50 9.44 -7.18
C ALA A 176 11.20 8.31 -6.40
N ASN A 177 10.89 7.06 -6.75
CA ASN A 177 11.31 5.83 -6.07
C ASN A 177 10.66 5.55 -4.71
N ASN A 178 9.87 6.47 -4.14
CA ASN A 178 9.19 6.23 -2.86
C ASN A 178 7.83 5.53 -3.03
N MET A 179 7.37 5.29 -4.28
CA MET A 179 6.17 4.53 -4.59
C MET A 179 6.51 3.06 -4.87
N PHE A 180 5.91 2.17 -4.08
CA PHE A 180 6.04 0.72 -4.15
C PHE A 180 4.71 0.10 -4.54
N LEU A 181 4.73 -0.93 -5.38
CA LEU A 181 3.58 -1.68 -5.82
C LEU A 181 3.76 -3.16 -5.46
N PHE A 182 2.82 -3.72 -4.69
CA PHE A 182 2.65 -5.16 -4.65
C PHE A 182 1.62 -5.59 -5.69
N SER A 183 2.05 -6.38 -6.68
CA SER A 183 1.17 -6.93 -7.70
C SER A 183 1.01 -8.44 -7.58
N TRP A 184 -0.14 -8.86 -7.08
CA TRP A 184 -0.53 -10.27 -7.08
C TRP A 184 -1.14 -10.64 -8.43
N ALA A 185 -1.10 -11.92 -8.79
CA ALA A 185 -1.52 -12.42 -10.12
C ALA A 185 -3.04 -12.50 -10.33
N ALA A 186 -3.73 -11.38 -10.08
CA ALA A 186 -5.12 -11.17 -10.47
C ALA A 186 -5.27 -11.34 -11.99
N ARG A 187 -6.31 -12.05 -12.44
CA ARG A 187 -6.59 -12.22 -13.87
C ARG A 187 -7.38 -11.05 -14.41
N SER A 188 -7.00 -10.54 -15.57
CA SER A 188 -7.74 -9.49 -16.28
C SER A 188 -8.99 -10.04 -17.01
N ASP A 189 -9.85 -10.80 -16.32
CA ASP A 189 -11.07 -11.43 -16.86
C ASP A 189 -12.23 -11.41 -15.84
N LEU A 190 -13.35 -10.79 -16.22
CA LEU A 190 -14.53 -10.55 -15.36
C LEU A 190 -15.23 -11.83 -14.86
N ILE A 191 -15.07 -12.98 -15.54
CA ILE A 191 -15.80 -14.22 -15.20
C ILE A 191 -15.15 -14.98 -14.03
N LYS A 192 -13.96 -14.57 -13.55
CA LYS A 192 -13.12 -15.38 -12.65
C LYS A 192 -12.98 -14.84 -11.23
N TYR A 193 -14.03 -14.24 -10.68
CA TYR A 193 -14.04 -13.66 -9.33
C TYR A 193 -13.44 -14.61 -8.25
N THR A 194 -13.85 -15.87 -8.20
CA THR A 194 -13.36 -16.87 -7.22
C THR A 194 -11.90 -17.28 -7.44
N PHE A 195 -11.39 -17.18 -8.67
CA PHE A 195 -9.98 -17.41 -8.95
C PHE A 195 -9.12 -16.32 -8.32
N ASP A 196 -9.54 -15.06 -8.46
CA ASP A 196 -8.85 -13.91 -7.88
C ASP A 196 -8.89 -13.96 -6.35
N GLU A 197 -10.00 -14.38 -5.75
CA GLU A 197 -10.11 -14.66 -4.31
C GLU A 197 -9.08 -15.70 -3.84
N ALA A 198 -9.02 -16.85 -4.51
CA ALA A 198 -8.00 -17.86 -4.20
C ALA A 198 -6.56 -17.37 -4.48
N THR A 199 -6.38 -16.35 -5.33
CA THR A 199 -5.05 -15.81 -5.66
C THR A 199 -4.59 -14.82 -4.62
N VAL A 200 -5.46 -13.92 -4.18
CA VAL A 200 -5.12 -12.95 -3.15
C VAL A 200 -4.84 -13.64 -1.81
N ASP A 201 -5.59 -14.69 -1.45
CA ASP A 201 -5.33 -15.50 -0.26
C ASP A 201 -3.96 -16.20 -0.34
N ALA A 202 -3.63 -16.82 -1.49
CA ALA A 202 -2.31 -17.42 -1.71
C ALA A 202 -1.16 -16.38 -1.73
N SER A 203 -1.49 -15.11 -1.98
CA SER A 203 -0.51 -14.02 -2.05
C SER A 203 -0.14 -13.42 -0.69
N GLU A 204 -0.83 -13.80 0.39
CA GLU A 204 -0.59 -13.26 1.74
C GLU A 204 0.85 -13.43 2.22
N VAL A 205 1.45 -14.59 2.01
CA VAL A 205 2.83 -14.87 2.43
C VAL A 205 3.82 -14.00 1.66
N TYR A 206 3.61 -13.86 0.34
CA TYR A 206 4.44 -13.00 -0.50
C TYR A 206 4.27 -11.52 -0.15
N PHE A 207 3.03 -11.08 0.14
CA PHE A 207 2.79 -9.70 0.55
C PHE A 207 3.45 -9.38 1.89
N ARG A 208 3.41 -10.32 2.85
CA ARG A 208 4.15 -10.21 4.12
C ARG A 208 5.65 -10.08 3.87
N SER A 209 6.23 -10.93 3.03
CA SER A 209 7.66 -10.86 2.69
C SER A 209 8.01 -9.51 2.04
N PHE A 210 7.16 -9.05 1.11
CA PHE A 210 7.33 -7.77 0.44
C PHE A 210 7.30 -6.59 1.42
N LEU A 211 6.35 -6.55 2.36
CA LEU A 211 6.31 -5.50 3.40
C LEU A 211 7.55 -5.55 4.29
N GLY A 212 8.06 -6.75 4.60
CA GLY A 212 9.33 -6.93 5.32
C GLY A 212 10.52 -6.37 4.54
N ALA A 213 10.57 -6.60 3.22
CA ALA A 213 11.59 -6.04 2.35
C ALA A 213 11.48 -4.50 2.27
N VAL A 214 10.28 -3.96 2.07
CA VAL A 214 10.03 -2.52 2.05
C VAL A 214 10.45 -1.88 3.38
N ALA A 215 10.14 -2.49 4.52
CA ALA A 215 10.54 -1.96 5.83
C ALA A 215 12.06 -1.90 6.01
N GLN A 216 12.76 -2.93 5.52
CA GLN A 216 14.24 -2.94 5.51
C GLN A 216 14.84 -1.91 4.55
N ALA A 217 14.21 -1.65 3.40
CA ALA A 217 14.64 -0.65 2.45
C ALA A 217 14.35 0.79 2.93
N ALA A 218 13.19 1.00 3.56
CA ALA A 218 12.76 2.26 4.11
C ALA A 218 13.74 2.80 5.18
N ASN A 219 14.41 1.91 5.91
CA ASN A 219 15.48 2.22 6.86
C ASN A 219 15.11 3.36 7.83
N GLY A 220 13.98 3.21 8.52
CA GLY A 220 13.46 4.19 9.47
C GLY A 220 12.51 5.25 8.87
N ARG A 221 12.34 5.29 7.54
CA ARG A 221 11.27 6.08 6.89
C ARG A 221 9.89 5.54 7.29
N LYS A 222 8.90 6.43 7.34
CA LYS A 222 7.50 6.05 7.56
C LYS A 222 6.99 5.24 6.37
N ILE A 223 6.18 4.21 6.62
CA ILE A 223 5.58 3.39 5.55
C ILE A 223 4.08 3.64 5.57
N HIS A 224 3.53 4.12 4.46
CA HIS A 224 2.09 4.26 4.25
C HIS A 224 1.60 3.15 3.32
N ILE A 225 0.38 2.67 3.55
CA ILE A 225 -0.24 1.64 2.71
C ILE A 225 -1.53 2.20 2.11
N VAL A 226 -1.70 2.00 0.81
CA VAL A 226 -2.97 2.17 0.10
C VAL A 226 -3.39 0.79 -0.40
N ALA A 227 -4.51 0.27 0.11
CA ALA A 227 -5.06 -1.01 -0.30
C ALA A 227 -6.41 -0.81 -0.99
N HIS A 228 -6.55 -1.38 -2.19
CA HIS A 228 -7.75 -1.26 -3.00
C HIS A 228 -8.51 -2.58 -3.09
N SER A 229 -9.84 -2.53 -2.93
CA SER A 229 -10.73 -3.66 -3.21
C SER A 229 -10.30 -4.95 -2.50
N MET A 230 -10.19 -6.09 -3.21
CA MET A 230 -9.72 -7.37 -2.68
C MET A 230 -8.32 -7.33 -2.06
N GLY A 231 -7.45 -6.37 -2.43
CA GLY A 231 -6.15 -6.20 -1.79
C GLY A 231 -6.25 -5.96 -0.27
N ASN A 232 -7.40 -5.44 0.18
CA ASN A 232 -7.70 -5.28 1.61
C ASN A 232 -7.84 -6.62 2.36
N ARG A 233 -8.21 -7.72 1.67
CA ARG A 233 -8.29 -9.06 2.29
C ARG A 233 -6.91 -9.53 2.73
N ALA A 234 -5.93 -9.47 1.80
CA ALA A 234 -4.54 -9.81 2.10
C ALA A 234 -3.96 -8.91 3.19
N LEU A 235 -4.16 -7.59 3.09
CA LEU A 235 -3.67 -6.66 4.11
C LEU A 235 -4.24 -6.95 5.50
N LEU A 236 -5.55 -7.13 5.62
CA LEU A 236 -6.20 -7.42 6.90
C LEU A 236 -5.63 -8.67 7.55
N ARG A 237 -5.49 -9.75 6.78
CA ARG A 237 -4.97 -11.02 7.28
C ARG A 237 -3.49 -10.94 7.62
N VAL A 238 -2.66 -10.25 6.81
CA VAL A 238 -1.23 -10.04 7.10
C VAL A 238 -1.03 -9.26 8.40
N ILE A 239 -1.77 -8.17 8.61
CA ILE A 239 -1.71 -7.39 9.86
C ILE A 239 -2.21 -8.22 11.05
N ALA A 240 -3.36 -8.90 10.91
CA ALA A 240 -3.93 -9.68 12.00
C ALA A 240 -3.08 -10.90 12.41
N SER A 241 -2.43 -11.57 11.45
CA SER A 241 -1.54 -12.70 11.73
C SER A 241 -0.14 -12.26 12.16
N GLY A 242 0.33 -11.07 11.74
CA GLY A 242 1.62 -10.53 12.14
C GLY A 242 1.74 -10.30 13.65
N LEU A 243 0.63 -9.98 14.32
CA LEU A 243 0.59 -9.87 15.79
C LEU A 243 0.58 -11.23 16.50
N LYS A 244 0.26 -12.32 15.81
CA LYS A 244 0.24 -13.68 16.37
C LYS A 244 1.55 -14.43 16.17
N SER A 245 2.38 -13.98 15.23
CA SER A 245 3.68 -14.56 14.90
C SER A 245 4.81 -13.76 15.55
N VAL A 246 5.16 -14.08 16.81
CA VAL A 246 6.50 -13.84 17.42
C VAL A 246 6.81 -12.34 17.66
N SER A 247 6.89 -11.81 18.89
CA SER A 247 8.09 -11.82 19.75
C SER A 247 9.48 -11.69 19.06
N SER A 248 9.54 -11.27 17.80
CA SER A 248 10.78 -11.10 17.02
C SER A 248 10.90 -9.68 16.48
N GLU A 249 11.48 -8.83 17.32
CA GLU A 249 12.45 -7.75 17.05
C GLU A 249 12.24 -6.69 15.96
N ARG A 250 11.20 -6.70 15.12
CA ARG A 250 10.91 -5.56 14.23
C ARG A 250 9.41 -5.34 14.05
N ASP A 251 8.80 -4.69 15.03
CA ASP A 251 7.44 -4.14 14.87
C ASP A 251 7.46 -3.07 13.78
N ILE A 252 6.97 -3.43 12.59
CA ILE A 252 6.76 -2.45 11.52
C ILE A 252 5.61 -1.54 11.96
N ARG A 253 5.95 -0.29 12.29
CA ARG A 253 4.95 0.75 12.58
C ARG A 253 4.67 1.58 11.34
N PHE A 254 3.50 1.37 10.75
CA PHE A 254 2.97 2.10 9.62
C PHE A 254 2.53 3.51 10.02
N GLY A 255 2.53 4.43 9.05
CA GLY A 255 1.92 5.75 9.21
C GLY A 255 0.44 5.69 8.95
N GLN A 256 0.08 5.81 7.67
CA GLN A 256 -1.30 5.76 7.21
C GLN A 256 -1.60 4.41 6.60
N ILE A 257 -2.70 3.78 7.01
CA ILE A 257 -3.31 2.68 6.28
C ILE A 257 -4.62 3.18 5.66
N ILE A 258 -4.65 3.26 4.34
CA ILE A 258 -5.80 3.70 3.55
C ILE A 258 -6.46 2.48 2.92
N LEU A 259 -7.72 2.24 3.28
CA LEU A 259 -8.53 1.12 2.84
C LEU A 259 -9.58 1.63 1.86
N ALA A 260 -9.31 1.55 0.57
CA ALA A 260 -10.17 2.06 -0.49
C ALA A 260 -11.08 0.96 -1.06
N SER A 261 -12.40 1.20 -1.05
CA SER A 261 -13.41 0.26 -1.57
C SER A 261 -13.20 -1.17 -1.05
N ALA A 262 -12.94 -1.32 0.25
CA ALA A 262 -12.53 -2.59 0.83
C ALA A 262 -13.55 -3.73 0.58
N ASP A 263 -13.18 -4.68 -0.27
CA ASP A 263 -13.91 -5.93 -0.48
C ASP A 263 -13.56 -6.92 0.64
N VAL A 264 -14.00 -6.58 1.85
CA VAL A 264 -13.81 -7.38 3.05
C VAL A 264 -15.17 -7.54 3.71
N ASP A 265 -15.42 -8.76 4.19
CA ASP A 265 -16.60 -9.07 4.99
C ASP A 265 -16.69 -8.16 6.23
N ARG A 266 -17.88 -7.59 6.47
CA ARG A 266 -18.13 -6.67 7.61
C ARG A 266 -17.75 -7.31 8.94
N ASP A 267 -18.12 -8.55 9.17
CA ASP A 267 -17.99 -9.23 10.45
C ASP A 267 -16.54 -9.67 10.67
N LEU A 268 -15.86 -10.14 9.62
CA LEU A 268 -14.41 -10.37 9.66
C LEU A 268 -13.64 -9.08 9.94
N PHE A 269 -14.00 -7.97 9.28
CA PHE A 269 -13.39 -6.68 9.51
C PHE A 269 -13.59 -6.20 10.96
N ALA A 270 -14.80 -6.32 11.50
CA ALA A 270 -15.10 -5.95 12.88
C ALA A 270 -14.19 -6.67 13.90
N GLN A 271 -13.86 -7.94 13.62
CA GLN A 271 -13.00 -8.77 14.47
C GLN A 271 -11.51 -8.43 14.33
N LEU A 272 -11.04 -8.17 13.10
CA LEU A 272 -9.62 -8.09 12.81
C LEU A 272 -9.07 -6.67 12.66
N ALA A 273 -9.91 -5.69 12.28
CA ALA A 273 -9.49 -4.30 12.07
C ALA A 273 -8.93 -3.59 13.31
N PRO A 274 -9.32 -3.91 14.57
CA PRO A 274 -8.64 -3.35 15.75
C PRO A 274 -7.13 -3.59 15.77
N ASN A 275 -6.62 -4.59 15.03
CA ASN A 275 -5.18 -4.81 14.89
C ASN A 275 -4.48 -3.69 14.10
N TYR A 276 -5.17 -2.96 13.23
CA TYR A 276 -4.58 -1.79 12.56
C TYR A 276 -4.19 -0.70 13.57
N LEU A 277 -4.95 -0.52 14.65
CA LEU A 277 -4.68 0.48 15.70
C LEU A 277 -3.37 0.21 16.45
N LYS A 278 -2.88 -1.04 16.41
CA LYS A 278 -1.64 -1.45 17.09
C LYS A 278 -0.40 -1.19 16.23
N VAL A 279 -0.57 -1.07 14.91
CA VAL A 279 0.54 -1.04 13.96
C VAL A 279 0.57 0.22 13.10
N ALA A 280 -0.48 1.04 13.09
CA ALA A 280 -0.56 2.24 12.28
C ALA A 280 -0.81 3.49 13.14
N ASP A 281 -0.24 4.63 12.72
CA ASP A 281 -0.56 5.92 13.35
C ASP A 281 -2.02 6.32 13.07
N ARG A 282 -2.57 5.95 11.91
CA ARG A 282 -3.99 6.12 11.57
C ARG A 282 -4.43 5.14 10.49
N THR A 283 -5.70 4.74 10.54
CA THR A 283 -6.37 3.97 9.49
C THR A 283 -7.63 4.69 9.02
N THR A 284 -7.87 4.70 7.71
CA THR A 284 -9.02 5.36 7.08
C THR A 284 -9.64 4.46 6.03
N VAL A 285 -10.95 4.22 6.14
CA VAL A 285 -11.77 3.49 5.18
C VAL A 285 -12.50 4.49 4.30
N TYR A 286 -12.31 4.37 2.98
CA TYR A 286 -13.13 5.04 1.98
C TYR A 286 -14.10 4.02 1.38
N LEU A 287 -15.38 4.36 1.40
CA LEU A 287 -16.49 3.56 0.86
C LEU A 287 -17.41 4.43 0.01
N SER A 288 -18.21 3.81 -0.86
CA SER A 288 -19.17 4.51 -1.71
C SER A 288 -20.49 3.74 -1.82
N PRO A 289 -21.65 4.42 -1.85
CA PRO A 289 -22.93 3.79 -2.15
C PRO A 289 -23.12 3.49 -3.65
N TYR A 290 -22.22 4.00 -4.51
CA TYR A 290 -22.28 3.81 -5.96
C TYR A 290 -21.35 2.69 -6.45
N ASP A 291 -20.49 2.14 -5.58
CA ASP A 291 -19.47 1.15 -5.95
C ASP A 291 -20.10 -0.19 -6.39
N PHE A 292 -20.22 -0.37 -7.71
CA PHE A 292 -20.86 -1.53 -8.30
C PHE A 292 -20.04 -2.80 -8.10
N ALA A 293 -18.72 -2.71 -8.11
CA ALA A 293 -17.86 -3.87 -7.96
C ALA A 293 -17.99 -4.49 -6.56
N VAL A 294 -17.98 -3.65 -5.52
CA VAL A 294 -18.17 -4.11 -4.14
C VAL A 294 -19.63 -4.52 -3.88
N ALA A 295 -20.60 -3.88 -4.56
CA ALA A 295 -22.00 -4.33 -4.54
C ALA A 295 -22.15 -5.76 -5.09
N ALA A 296 -21.53 -6.04 -6.24
CA ALA A 296 -21.53 -7.36 -6.85
C ALA A 296 -20.86 -8.40 -5.94
N SER A 297 -19.73 -8.06 -5.30
CA SER A 297 -19.14 -8.93 -4.27
C SER A 297 -20.12 -9.19 -3.12
N SER A 298 -20.79 -8.17 -2.59
CA SER A 298 -21.78 -8.35 -1.50
C SER A 298 -22.87 -9.35 -1.89
N HIS A 299 -23.32 -9.31 -3.16
CA HIS A 299 -24.32 -10.25 -3.67
C HIS A 299 -23.77 -11.67 -3.82
N VAL A 300 -22.54 -11.83 -4.35
CA VAL A 300 -21.92 -13.15 -4.53
C VAL A 300 -21.73 -13.91 -3.21
N HIS A 301 -21.54 -13.21 -2.09
CA HIS A 301 -21.28 -13.83 -0.79
C HIS A 301 -22.43 -13.72 0.20
N ASP A 302 -23.55 -13.09 -0.16
CA ASP A 302 -24.71 -12.86 0.71
C ASP A 302 -24.42 -12.11 2.04
N TYR A 303 -23.31 -11.36 2.12
CA TYR A 303 -22.94 -10.58 3.31
C TYR A 303 -22.40 -9.19 2.97
N PRO A 304 -22.64 -8.17 3.83
CA PRO A 304 -22.18 -6.80 3.58
C PRO A 304 -20.65 -6.67 3.50
N ARG A 305 -20.19 -5.85 2.56
CA ARG A 305 -18.77 -5.52 2.39
C ARG A 305 -18.44 -4.12 2.89
N VAL A 306 -17.31 -3.97 3.56
CA VAL A 306 -16.88 -2.72 4.23
C VAL A 306 -16.85 -1.51 3.28
N GLY A 307 -16.43 -1.71 2.03
CA GLY A 307 -16.33 -0.66 1.01
C GLY A 307 -17.65 -0.20 0.37
N CYS A 308 -18.80 -0.75 0.79
CA CYS A 308 -20.09 -0.58 0.14
C CYS A 308 -21.16 -0.11 1.14
N GLY A 309 -21.72 1.08 0.95
CA GLY A 309 -22.87 1.55 1.75
C GLY A 309 -23.15 3.04 1.69
N THR A 310 -24.38 3.42 2.04
CA THR A 310 -24.82 4.82 2.27
C THR A 310 -24.36 5.36 3.64
N ALA A 311 -23.94 4.46 4.52
CA ALA A 311 -23.25 4.66 5.79
C ALA A 311 -22.24 3.51 5.98
N PRO A 312 -21.28 3.59 6.93
CA PRO A 312 -20.39 2.46 7.19
C PRO A 312 -21.17 1.20 7.59
N GLN A 313 -20.78 0.04 7.02
CA GLN A 313 -21.32 -1.26 7.43
C GLN A 313 -20.85 -1.62 8.85
N VAL A 314 -19.67 -1.16 9.23
CA VAL A 314 -19.07 -1.32 10.55
C VAL A 314 -18.35 -0.05 10.95
N ILE A 315 -18.47 0.35 12.21
CA ILE A 315 -17.67 1.41 12.82
C ILE A 315 -16.76 0.75 13.86
N VAL A 316 -15.46 0.99 13.70
CA VAL A 316 -14.42 0.58 14.66
C VAL A 316 -13.86 1.84 15.31
N PRO A 317 -14.02 2.04 16.63
CA PRO A 317 -13.45 3.20 17.30
C PRO A 317 -11.95 3.36 17.00
N GLY A 318 -11.54 4.56 16.58
CA GLY A 318 -10.15 4.86 16.18
C GLY A 318 -9.85 4.64 14.70
N ILE A 319 -10.77 4.07 13.91
CA ILE A 319 -10.67 3.98 12.45
C ILE A 319 -11.66 4.95 11.81
N ASP A 320 -11.14 5.86 10.97
CA ASP A 320 -11.99 6.79 10.24
C ASP A 320 -12.75 6.07 9.14
N SER A 321 -14.04 6.38 8.97
CA SER A 321 -14.85 5.93 7.82
C SER A 321 -15.38 7.13 7.04
N ILE A 322 -15.25 7.08 5.72
CA ILE A 322 -15.62 8.15 4.80
C ILE A 322 -16.50 7.59 3.69
N VAL A 323 -17.75 8.05 3.65
CA VAL A 323 -18.68 7.73 2.57
C VAL A 323 -18.55 8.79 1.48
N SER A 324 -18.07 8.39 0.31
CA SER A 324 -18.03 9.23 -0.88
C SER A 324 -19.36 9.16 -1.61
N THR A 325 -20.03 10.30 -1.77
CA THR A 325 -21.18 10.48 -2.67
C THR A 325 -20.79 11.27 -3.92
N ILE A 326 -19.49 11.42 -4.17
CA ILE A 326 -18.96 12.04 -5.39
C ILE A 326 -19.23 11.09 -6.57
N HIS A 327 -19.65 11.68 -7.68
CA HIS A 327 -19.88 10.96 -8.92
C HIS A 327 -18.56 10.61 -9.59
N ASP A 328 -18.34 9.33 -9.86
CA ASP A 328 -17.30 8.83 -10.76
C ASP A 328 -17.91 7.94 -11.85
N ASP A 329 -17.07 7.60 -12.83
CA ASP A 329 -17.45 6.74 -13.95
C ASP A 329 -17.71 5.31 -13.47
N PHE A 330 -18.69 4.64 -14.08
CA PHE A 330 -18.96 3.23 -13.81
C PHE A 330 -17.67 2.40 -13.98
N PRO A 331 -17.32 1.50 -13.03
CA PRO A 331 -18.15 0.92 -11.96
C PRO A 331 -18.15 1.66 -10.61
N ALA A 332 -17.73 2.93 -10.59
CA ALA A 332 -17.64 3.74 -9.38
C ALA A 332 -16.75 3.13 -8.27
N HIS A 333 -15.67 2.46 -8.70
CA HIS A 333 -14.76 1.67 -7.86
C HIS A 333 -13.36 2.28 -7.73
N ALA A 334 -13.13 3.40 -8.43
CA ALA A 334 -11.83 4.06 -8.53
C ALA A 334 -11.83 5.49 -7.97
N TYR A 335 -12.97 5.98 -7.44
CA TYR A 335 -13.15 7.32 -6.85
C TYR A 335 -12.03 7.75 -5.90
N PHE A 336 -11.45 6.82 -5.13
CA PHE A 336 -10.37 7.14 -4.17
C PHE A 336 -9.14 7.75 -4.84
N ALA A 337 -8.89 7.43 -6.11
CA ALA A 337 -7.76 7.96 -6.87
C ALA A 337 -8.21 8.91 -7.98
N GLN A 338 -9.52 9.15 -8.15
CA GLN A 338 -10.08 9.94 -9.25
C GLN A 338 -10.75 11.24 -8.80
N THR A 339 -11.03 11.38 -7.50
CA THR A 339 -11.76 12.53 -6.97
C THR A 339 -10.85 13.41 -6.14
N LEU A 340 -10.81 14.71 -6.47
CA LEU A 340 -9.90 15.67 -5.83
C LEU A 340 -10.07 15.78 -4.32
N PRO A 341 -11.30 15.85 -3.74
CA PRO A 341 -11.45 15.91 -2.28
C PRO A 341 -10.79 14.72 -1.58
N ILE A 342 -10.91 13.51 -2.14
CA ILE A 342 -10.32 12.31 -1.54
C ILE A 342 -8.81 12.26 -1.73
N LEU A 343 -8.31 12.60 -2.92
CA LEU A 343 -6.85 12.74 -3.13
C LEU A 343 -6.24 13.77 -2.17
N LYS A 344 -6.96 14.87 -1.91
CA LYS A 344 -6.57 15.90 -0.95
C LYS A 344 -6.49 15.38 0.48
N ASP A 345 -7.50 14.63 0.91
CA ASP A 345 -7.49 13.96 2.22
C ASP A 345 -6.33 12.98 2.32
N ILE A 346 -6.14 12.10 1.33
CA ILE A 346 -5.04 11.13 1.29
C ILE A 346 -3.67 11.80 1.37
N LYS A 347 -3.44 12.87 0.61
CA LYS A 347 -2.16 13.61 0.64
C LYS A 347 -1.89 14.21 2.01
N ASN A 348 -2.89 14.85 2.62
CA ASN A 348 -2.74 15.43 3.95
C ASN A 348 -2.50 14.36 5.02
N LEU A 349 -3.18 13.21 4.92
CA LEU A 349 -2.95 12.08 5.80
C LEU A 349 -1.50 11.57 5.68
N ILE A 350 -0.98 11.39 4.46
CA ILE A 350 0.39 10.92 4.22
C ILE A 350 1.42 11.94 4.73
N LEU A 351 1.28 13.22 4.34
CA LEU A 351 2.28 14.25 4.60
C LEU A 351 2.22 14.89 5.97
N ARG A 352 1.07 14.80 6.66
CA ARG A 352 0.79 15.51 7.92
C ARG A 352 0.12 14.64 8.98
N ASN A 353 -0.22 13.37 8.73
CA ASN A 353 -1.03 12.57 9.66
C ASN A 353 -2.33 13.29 10.11
N MET A 354 -2.84 14.20 9.28
CA MET A 354 -4.03 15.00 9.54
C MET A 354 -4.97 14.91 8.35
N PRO A 355 -6.28 14.76 8.57
CA PRO A 355 -7.25 14.77 7.50
C PRO A 355 -7.47 16.17 6.91
N ALA A 356 -7.91 16.24 5.66
CA ALA A 356 -8.30 17.47 4.95
C ALA A 356 -9.80 17.48 4.68
N ARG A 357 -10.59 17.75 5.73
CA ARG A 357 -12.06 17.56 5.74
C ARG A 357 -12.82 18.81 6.20
N SER A 358 -12.29 19.99 5.83
CA SER A 358 -12.79 21.30 6.25
C SER A 358 -13.70 21.99 5.22
N GLY A 359 -13.66 21.57 3.95
CA GLY A 359 -14.42 22.19 2.86
C GLY A 359 -15.93 21.92 2.95
N GLY A 360 -16.74 22.75 2.27
CA GLY A 360 -18.20 22.64 2.28
C GLY A 360 -18.77 21.35 1.65
N GLU A 361 -17.93 20.60 0.95
CA GLU A 361 -18.21 19.25 0.44
C GLU A 361 -18.11 18.15 1.51
N TRP A 362 -17.53 18.45 2.67
CA TRP A 362 -17.39 17.51 3.78
C TRP A 362 -18.47 17.74 4.83
N ALA A 363 -19.03 16.65 5.35
CA ALA A 363 -19.90 16.73 6.51
C ALA A 363 -19.57 15.62 7.52
N ARG A 364 -19.50 16.01 8.79
CA ARG A 364 -19.41 15.05 9.90
C ARG A 364 -20.80 14.46 10.16
N LYS A 365 -20.87 13.14 10.26
CA LYS A 365 -22.03 12.38 10.73
C LYS A 365 -21.68 11.71 12.06
N ASP A 366 -22.66 11.08 12.69
CA ASP A 366 -22.41 10.32 13.91
C ASP A 366 -21.48 9.12 13.60
N GLY A 367 -20.26 9.16 14.14
CA GLY A 367 -19.23 8.12 13.94
C GLY A 367 -18.48 8.13 12.60
N TYR A 368 -18.90 8.87 11.56
CA TYR A 368 -18.24 8.85 10.24
C TYR A 368 -18.29 10.20 9.50
N TRP A 369 -17.65 10.27 8.33
CA TRP A 369 -17.65 11.45 7.46
C TRP A 369 -18.32 11.13 6.12
N THR A 370 -18.93 12.15 5.52
CA THR A 370 -19.37 12.10 4.11
C THR A 370 -18.61 13.14 3.31
N VAL A 371 -18.34 12.84 2.04
CA VAL A 371 -17.78 13.79 1.08
C VAL A 371 -18.60 13.79 -0.20
N GLY A 372 -18.96 14.98 -0.69
CA GLY A 372 -19.87 15.17 -1.81
C GLY A 372 -21.24 15.71 -1.37
N GLY A 373 -22.22 15.63 -2.27
CA GLY A 373 -23.59 16.09 -2.03
C GLY A 373 -24.49 15.05 -1.34
N ALA A 374 -25.78 15.32 -1.31
CA ALA A 374 -26.78 14.30 -0.96
C ALA A 374 -26.66 13.10 -1.94
N PRO A 375 -26.82 11.85 -1.47
CA PRO A 375 -26.76 10.69 -2.35
C PRO A 375 -27.83 10.75 -3.44
N ASP A 376 -27.44 10.52 -4.69
CA ASP A 376 -28.35 10.26 -5.81
C ASP A 376 -28.91 8.84 -5.68
N MET A 377 -30.13 8.76 -5.17
CA MET A 377 -30.80 7.49 -4.89
C MET A 377 -30.99 6.61 -6.13
N ALA A 378 -30.95 7.17 -7.35
CA ALA A 378 -31.04 6.39 -8.59
C ALA A 378 -29.74 5.65 -8.92
N ARG A 379 -28.60 6.11 -8.38
CA ARG A 379 -27.28 5.50 -8.60
C ARG A 379 -26.82 4.60 -7.46
N VAL A 380 -27.54 4.61 -6.33
CA VAL A 380 -27.21 3.78 -5.17
C VAL A 380 -27.41 2.31 -5.49
N VAL A 381 -26.29 1.58 -5.57
CA VAL A 381 -26.23 0.11 -5.72
C VAL A 381 -25.86 -0.57 -4.40
N CYS A 382 -25.33 0.19 -3.45
CA CYS A 382 -24.87 -0.25 -2.14
C CYS A 382 -25.65 0.44 -1.02
N ARG A 383 -26.47 -0.31 -0.27
CA ARG A 383 -27.23 0.22 0.88
C ARG A 383 -26.74 -0.38 2.18
N THR A 384 -26.68 0.46 3.21
CA THR A 384 -26.40 0.02 4.58
C THR A 384 -27.72 -0.38 5.23
N THR A 385 -27.82 -1.63 5.67
CA THR A 385 -29.02 -2.15 6.36
C THR A 385 -28.92 -1.89 7.86
N ASN A 386 -27.77 -2.21 8.46
CA ASN A 386 -27.43 -1.90 9.85
C ASN A 386 -25.92 -1.71 10.00
N THR A 387 -25.53 -0.70 10.78
CA THR A 387 -24.12 -0.47 11.11
C THR A 387 -23.75 -1.26 12.35
N LEU A 388 -22.79 -2.17 12.22
CA LEU A 388 -22.20 -2.89 13.35
C LEU A 388 -21.26 -1.95 14.12
N MET A 389 -21.38 -1.90 15.44
CA MET A 389 -20.42 -1.22 16.31
C MET A 389 -19.42 -2.25 16.83
N SER A 390 -18.16 -2.18 16.43
CA SER A 390 -17.13 -3.06 16.97
C SER A 390 -16.81 -2.64 18.41
N THR A 391 -16.95 -3.57 19.35
CA THR A 391 -16.49 -3.36 20.73
C THR A 391 -14.99 -3.63 20.74
N ALA A 392 -14.18 -2.58 20.77
CA ALA A 392 -12.76 -2.74 21.00
C ALA A 392 -12.58 -3.40 22.38
N LYS A 393 -12.11 -4.66 22.40
CA LYS A 393 -11.60 -5.32 23.60
C LYS A 393 -10.08 -5.29 23.61
#